data_AF-A0AAU2EEQ8-F1
#
_entry.id   AF-A0AAU2EEQ8-F1
#
_cell.length_a   1.000
_cell.length_b   1.000
_cell.length_c   1.000
_cell.angle_alpha   90.00
_cell.angle_beta   90.00
_cell.angle_gamma   90.00
#
_symmetry.space_group_name_H-M   'P 1'
#
loop_
_entity.id
_entity.type
_entity.pdbx_description
1 polymer ?
#
loop_
_entity_poly.entity_id
_entity_poly.type
_entity_poly.pdbx_seq_one_letter_code
_entity_poly.pdbx_strand_id
1 'polypeptide(L)'
;MPGPGRTPPLYIETTIDAPFDRVWELTQLPHLHERWDARFTRIAYVEDGGSGPVRFHYRLGLGRVGGPGPALTGNGITTAERHRADGSRISALRFASDSRWSPLQEGTGYWRYAPEAGQIRFLTGYDYRTWPGPAARRLDRYLIRPCVGWLTAWSFDRLRLWAELGVTPERSRRNAGLELLARTAVVLAVAALAGALAALPAALLVVLVPPLPTTPAARRCVRRPPDPRSGRAPAALALLARP
;
A
#
# COMPACT_ATOMS: atom_id res chain seq x y z
N MET A 1 11.91 -18.73 9.76
CA MET A 1 12.94 -18.08 8.92
C MET A 1 12.72 -18.47 7.48
N PRO A 2 12.62 -17.54 6.51
CA PRO A 2 12.65 -17.93 5.10
C PRO A 2 13.99 -18.63 4.81
N GLY A 3 13.95 -19.74 4.07
CA GLY A 3 15.15 -20.51 3.72
C GLY A 3 16.19 -19.66 2.95
N PRO A 4 17.46 -20.07 2.94
CA PRO A 4 18.54 -19.29 2.34
C PRO A 4 18.20 -18.95 0.87
N GLY A 5 18.05 -17.65 0.60
CA GLY A 5 17.80 -17.11 -0.75
C GLY A 5 16.40 -16.52 -1.00
N ARG A 6 15.38 -16.78 -0.16
CA ARG A 6 14.05 -16.17 -0.32
C ARG A 6 14.01 -14.76 0.27
N THR A 7 13.62 -13.78 -0.53
CA THR A 7 13.32 -12.44 -0.03
C THR A 7 12.14 -12.54 0.95
N PRO A 8 12.23 -11.97 2.17
CA PRO A 8 11.17 -12.08 3.17
C PRO A 8 9.87 -11.44 2.66
N PRO A 9 8.67 -11.84 3.12
CA PRO A 9 7.39 -11.23 2.74
C PRO A 9 7.35 -9.71 3.05
N LEU A 10 6.47 -8.96 2.38
CA LEU A 10 6.26 -7.53 2.66
C LEU A 10 5.37 -7.44 3.89
N TYR A 11 5.74 -6.55 4.81
CA TYR A 11 4.98 -6.24 6.00
C TYR A 11 4.83 -4.73 6.10
N ILE A 12 3.60 -4.24 6.26
CA ILE A 12 3.32 -2.83 6.48
C ILE A 12 2.20 -2.74 7.51
N GLU A 13 2.37 -1.86 8.49
CA GLU A 13 1.43 -1.66 9.59
C GLU A 13 1.28 -0.17 9.90
N THR A 14 0.07 0.22 10.27
CA THR A 14 -0.25 1.53 10.83
C THR A 14 -1.32 1.38 11.91
N THR A 15 -1.37 2.33 12.83
CA THR A 15 -2.44 2.45 13.82
C THR A 15 -3.37 3.56 13.37
N ILE A 16 -4.67 3.28 13.39
CA ILE A 16 -5.71 4.21 12.93
C ILE A 16 -6.67 4.50 14.09
N ASP A 17 -6.77 5.78 14.43
CA ASP A 17 -7.72 6.29 15.44
C ASP A 17 -9.07 6.64 14.79
N ALA A 18 -9.82 5.61 14.42
CA ALA A 18 -11.13 5.76 13.80
C ALA A 18 -12.05 4.58 14.14
N PRO A 19 -13.38 4.72 14.00
CA PRO A 19 -14.30 3.60 14.19
C PRO A 19 -13.98 2.42 13.27
N PHE A 20 -14.12 1.20 13.78
CA PHE A 20 -13.82 -0.03 13.02
C PHE A 20 -14.59 -0.10 11.71
N ASP A 21 -15.88 0.18 11.74
CA ASP A 21 -16.71 0.12 10.54
C ASP A 21 -16.29 1.15 9.49
N ARG A 22 -15.76 2.30 9.90
CA ARG A 22 -15.21 3.28 8.97
C ARG A 22 -13.98 2.73 8.23
N VAL A 23 -13.02 2.17 8.97
CA VAL A 23 -11.82 1.59 8.37
C VAL A 23 -12.17 0.39 7.49
N TRP A 24 -13.12 -0.44 7.93
CA TRP A 24 -13.62 -1.58 7.16
C TRP A 24 -14.27 -1.13 5.85
N GLU A 25 -15.18 -0.17 5.88
CA GLU A 25 -15.83 0.38 4.69
C GLU A 25 -14.81 0.95 3.70
N LEU A 26 -13.89 1.80 4.17
CA LEU A 26 -12.85 2.43 3.35
C LEU A 26 -11.92 1.43 2.67
N THR A 27 -11.75 0.25 3.26
CA THR A 27 -10.83 -0.78 2.75
C THR A 27 -11.54 -1.85 1.93
N GLN A 28 -12.80 -2.19 2.23
CA GLN A 28 -13.52 -3.26 1.54
C GLN A 28 -14.37 -2.78 0.36
N LEU A 29 -14.81 -1.51 0.32
CA LEU A 29 -15.58 -1.00 -0.82
C LEU A 29 -14.64 -0.57 -1.96
N PRO A 30 -14.73 -1.18 -3.17
CA PRO A 30 -13.77 -0.92 -4.25
C PRO A 30 -13.60 0.56 -4.63
N HIS A 31 -14.70 1.29 -4.74
CA HIS A 31 -14.73 2.71 -5.11
C HIS A 31 -14.15 3.65 -4.04
N LEU A 32 -14.02 3.19 -2.79
CA LEU A 32 -13.31 3.91 -1.73
C LEU A 32 -11.85 3.48 -1.68
N HIS A 33 -11.59 2.19 -1.85
CA HIS A 33 -10.25 1.59 -1.82
C HIS A 33 -9.34 2.20 -2.89
N GLU A 34 -9.81 2.29 -4.14
CA GLU A 34 -9.03 2.82 -5.26
C GLU A 34 -8.60 4.29 -5.08
N ARG A 35 -9.25 5.05 -4.18
CA ARG A 35 -8.93 6.47 -3.96
C ARG A 35 -7.65 6.65 -3.16
N TRP A 36 -7.42 5.81 -2.15
CA TRP A 36 -6.27 5.93 -1.24
C TRP A 36 -5.12 5.00 -1.59
N ASP A 37 -5.39 3.86 -2.22
CA ASP A 37 -4.37 2.87 -2.55
C ASP A 37 -3.68 3.17 -3.87
N ALA A 38 -2.43 3.64 -3.81
CA ALA A 38 -1.68 4.01 -5.01
C ALA A 38 -1.22 2.80 -5.86
N ARG A 39 -1.49 1.58 -5.41
CA ARG A 39 -1.19 0.34 -6.15
C ARG A 39 -2.27 -0.02 -7.16
N PHE A 40 -3.43 0.64 -7.11
CA PHE A 40 -4.56 0.39 -8.01
C PHE A 40 -5.12 1.71 -8.51
N THR A 41 -5.61 1.72 -9.75
CA THR A 41 -6.45 2.79 -10.29
C THR A 41 -7.89 2.38 -10.48
N ARG A 42 -8.17 1.07 -10.56
CA ARG A 42 -9.54 0.54 -10.57
C ARG A 42 -9.56 -0.87 -9.99
N ILE A 43 -10.61 -1.15 -9.24
CA ILE A 43 -10.95 -2.50 -8.76
C ILE A 43 -12.40 -2.77 -9.15
N ALA A 44 -12.66 -3.87 -9.86
CA ALA A 44 -13.99 -4.28 -10.27
C ALA A 44 -14.26 -5.71 -9.81
N TYR A 45 -15.30 -5.91 -9.00
CA TYR A 45 -15.78 -7.25 -8.64
C TYR A 45 -16.57 -7.83 -9.80
N VAL A 46 -16.34 -9.11 -10.10
CA VAL A 46 -16.92 -9.79 -11.26
C VAL A 46 -18.37 -10.21 -10.98
N GLU A 47 -18.65 -10.57 -9.73
CA GLU A 47 -19.99 -10.97 -9.26
C GLU A 47 -20.17 -10.45 -7.82
N ASP A 48 -21.42 -10.20 -7.43
CA ASP A 48 -21.80 -9.99 -6.02
C ASP A 48 -21.66 -11.32 -5.29
N GLY A 49 -20.43 -11.63 -4.87
CA GLY A 49 -20.19 -12.80 -4.04
C GLY A 49 -21.01 -12.67 -2.76
N GLY A 50 -21.78 -13.71 -2.46
CA GLY A 50 -22.46 -13.85 -1.17
C GLY A 50 -21.45 -13.93 -0.02
N SER A 51 -21.68 -14.78 0.97
CA SER A 51 -20.73 -14.93 2.11
C SER A 51 -19.39 -15.60 1.74
N GLY A 52 -19.07 -15.78 0.46
CA GLY A 52 -17.93 -16.54 -0.05
C GLY A 52 -16.85 -15.67 -0.73
N PRO A 53 -15.79 -16.30 -1.26
CA PRO A 53 -14.75 -15.61 -1.99
C PRO A 53 -15.28 -14.87 -3.23
N VAL A 54 -14.82 -13.65 -3.45
CA VAL A 54 -15.20 -12.76 -4.55
C VAL A 54 -14.06 -12.65 -5.55
N ARG A 55 -14.36 -12.83 -6.85
CA ARG A 55 -13.39 -12.57 -7.92
C ARG A 55 -13.38 -11.10 -8.28
N PHE A 56 -12.19 -10.58 -8.59
CA PHE A 56 -12.01 -9.20 -8.98
C PHE A 56 -11.01 -9.05 -10.13
N HIS A 57 -11.19 -7.99 -10.91
CA HIS A 57 -10.18 -7.47 -11.82
C HIS A 57 -9.60 -6.19 -11.26
N TYR A 58 -8.30 -6.00 -11.46
CA TYR A 58 -7.63 -4.78 -11.07
C TYR A 58 -6.89 -4.16 -12.26
N ARG A 59 -6.78 -2.84 -12.21
CA ARG A 59 -6.00 -2.05 -13.16
C ARG A 59 -5.11 -1.08 -12.38
N LEU A 60 -3.88 -0.89 -12.86
CA LEU A 60 -2.95 0.16 -12.45
C LEU A 60 -2.43 0.84 -13.73
N GLY A 61 -2.89 2.05 -14.02
CA GLY A 61 -2.54 2.75 -15.25
C GLY A 61 -2.23 4.23 -15.04
N LEU A 62 -1.45 4.81 -15.97
CA LEU A 62 -1.10 6.23 -15.95
C LEU A 62 -2.20 7.15 -16.53
N GLY A 63 -3.21 6.58 -17.19
CA GLY A 63 -4.38 7.33 -17.67
C GLY A 63 -5.23 7.85 -16.52
N ARG A 64 -6.06 8.88 -16.78
CA ARG A 64 -7.21 9.21 -15.92
C ARG A 64 -8.02 7.94 -15.66
N VAL A 65 -8.74 7.86 -14.53
CA VAL A 65 -9.73 6.79 -14.30
C VAL A 65 -10.63 6.70 -15.55
N GLY A 66 -10.56 5.57 -16.27
CA GLY A 66 -11.31 5.34 -17.52
C GLY A 66 -10.69 5.85 -18.84
N GLY A 67 -9.49 6.45 -18.84
CA GLY A 67 -8.82 6.96 -20.05
C GLY A 67 -7.94 5.94 -20.78
N PRO A 68 -7.69 6.13 -22.09
CA PRO A 68 -6.75 5.30 -22.86
C PRO A 68 -5.32 5.50 -22.36
N GLY A 69 -4.54 4.42 -22.36
CA GLY A 69 -3.12 4.45 -21.96
C GLY A 69 -2.62 3.10 -21.44
N PRO A 70 -1.29 2.93 -21.40
CA PRO A 70 -0.67 1.73 -20.86
C PRO A 70 -1.10 1.53 -19.41
N ALA A 71 -1.51 0.30 -19.10
CA ALA A 71 -1.89 -0.07 -17.76
C ALA A 71 -1.60 -1.54 -17.52
N LEU A 72 -1.21 -1.79 -16.28
CA LEU A 72 -1.05 -3.11 -15.72
C LEU A 72 -2.43 -3.61 -15.33
N THR A 73 -2.83 -4.75 -15.87
CA THR A 73 -4.07 -5.43 -15.52
C THR A 73 -3.78 -6.76 -14.88
N GLY A 74 -4.73 -7.22 -14.08
CA GLY A 74 -4.72 -8.57 -13.54
C GLY A 74 -6.07 -8.93 -12.94
N ASN A 75 -6.12 -10.14 -12.42
CA ASN A 75 -7.28 -10.72 -11.78
C ASN A 75 -6.89 -11.21 -10.38
N GLY A 76 -7.90 -11.52 -9.58
CA GLY A 76 -7.69 -12.03 -8.25
C GLY A 76 -8.96 -12.56 -7.63
N ILE A 77 -8.78 -13.20 -6.48
CA ILE A 77 -9.85 -13.69 -5.63
C ILE A 77 -9.58 -13.21 -4.20
N THR A 78 -10.59 -12.65 -3.56
CA THR A 78 -10.51 -12.11 -2.21
C THR A 78 -11.58 -12.73 -1.33
N THR A 79 -11.32 -12.87 -0.04
CA THR A 79 -12.30 -13.28 0.97
C THR A 79 -12.12 -12.39 2.19
N ALA A 80 -13.22 -12.07 2.85
CA ALA A 80 -13.22 -11.21 4.03
C ALA A 80 -13.98 -11.89 5.17
N GLU A 81 -13.37 -11.93 6.35
CA GLU A 81 -13.98 -12.43 7.58
C GLU A 81 -14.17 -11.24 8.52
N ARG A 82 -15.40 -10.72 8.54
CA ARG A 82 -15.77 -9.51 9.31
C ARG A 82 -15.99 -9.77 10.80
N HIS A 83 -16.36 -10.99 11.18
CA HIS A 83 -16.69 -11.33 12.55
C HIS A 83 -15.83 -12.51 13.02
N ARG A 84 -14.89 -12.23 13.92
CA ARG A 84 -14.07 -13.23 14.61
C ARG A 84 -14.31 -13.13 16.12
N ALA A 85 -14.11 -14.24 16.83
CA ALA A 85 -14.32 -14.32 18.28
C ALA A 85 -13.43 -13.34 19.07
N ASP A 86 -12.26 -12.98 18.54
CA ASP A 86 -11.33 -12.02 19.16
C ASP A 86 -11.62 -10.55 18.78
N GLY A 87 -12.72 -10.28 18.08
CA GLY A 87 -13.08 -8.94 17.60
C GLY A 87 -12.23 -8.43 16.44
N SER A 88 -11.21 -9.18 16.00
CA SER A 88 -10.40 -8.82 14.85
C SER A 88 -11.13 -9.12 13.54
N ARG A 89 -10.69 -8.48 12.45
CA ARG A 89 -11.16 -8.76 11.09
C ARG A 89 -10.00 -9.12 10.21
N ILE A 90 -10.25 -9.94 9.19
CA ILE A 90 -9.23 -10.34 8.23
C ILE A 90 -9.80 -10.23 6.82
N SER A 91 -8.98 -9.73 5.90
CA SER A 91 -9.22 -9.86 4.47
C SER A 91 -8.03 -10.59 3.86
N ALA A 92 -8.25 -11.54 2.95
CA ALA A 92 -7.20 -12.31 2.33
C ALA A 92 -7.44 -12.35 0.83
N LEU A 93 -6.38 -12.23 0.04
CA LEU A 93 -6.47 -12.22 -1.41
C LEU A 93 -5.35 -13.00 -2.07
N ARG A 94 -5.64 -13.48 -3.28
CA ARG A 94 -4.67 -13.97 -4.25
C ARG A 94 -4.87 -13.19 -5.54
N PHE A 95 -3.78 -12.90 -6.23
CA PHE A 95 -3.82 -12.16 -7.49
C PHE A 95 -2.82 -12.73 -8.50
N ALA A 96 -3.13 -12.53 -9.77
CA ALA A 96 -2.25 -12.79 -10.89
C ALA A 96 -2.32 -11.61 -11.88
N SER A 97 -1.17 -11.23 -12.42
CA SER A 97 -1.05 -10.19 -13.43
C SER A 97 -1.18 -10.77 -14.83
N ASP A 98 -2.05 -10.18 -15.65
CA ASP A 98 -2.15 -10.48 -17.07
C ASP A 98 -1.03 -9.77 -17.88
N SER A 99 -0.46 -8.72 -17.30
CA SER A 99 0.58 -7.91 -17.92
C SER A 99 1.96 -8.55 -17.72
N ARG A 100 2.61 -8.98 -18.82
CA ARG A 100 3.95 -9.59 -18.81
C ARG A 100 5.05 -8.67 -18.26
N TRP A 101 4.84 -7.36 -18.34
CA TRP A 101 5.74 -6.33 -17.82
C TRP A 101 5.43 -5.94 -16.38
N SER A 102 4.49 -6.62 -15.71
CA SER A 102 4.31 -6.46 -14.27
C SER A 102 5.46 -7.09 -13.51
N PRO A 103 6.13 -6.38 -12.61
CA PRO A 103 7.11 -7.01 -11.74
C PRO A 103 6.48 -7.95 -10.69
N LEU A 104 5.16 -7.82 -10.45
CA LEU A 104 4.36 -8.63 -9.53
C LEU A 104 3.51 -9.59 -10.36
N GLN A 105 4.02 -10.79 -10.63
CA GLN A 105 3.38 -11.76 -11.53
C GLN A 105 2.22 -12.49 -10.86
N GLU A 106 2.47 -13.11 -9.71
CA GLU A 106 1.47 -13.86 -8.93
C GLU A 106 1.74 -13.61 -7.46
N GLY A 107 0.72 -13.33 -6.66
CA GLY A 107 0.94 -13.07 -5.25
C GLY A 107 -0.24 -13.38 -4.36
N THR A 108 0.05 -13.39 -3.08
CA THR A 108 -0.93 -13.61 -2.01
C THR A 108 -0.73 -12.55 -0.95
N GLY A 109 -1.83 -12.02 -0.45
CA GLY A 109 -1.82 -10.97 0.55
C GLY A 109 -2.95 -11.09 1.53
N TYR A 110 -2.81 -10.43 2.66
CA TYR A 110 -3.87 -10.35 3.64
C TYR A 110 -3.77 -9.03 4.40
N TRP A 111 -4.92 -8.60 4.88
CA TRP A 111 -5.07 -7.53 5.84
C TRP A 111 -5.56 -8.07 7.17
N ARG A 112 -5.06 -7.51 8.26
CA ARG A 112 -5.61 -7.72 9.59
C ARG A 112 -5.96 -6.39 10.22
N TYR A 113 -7.07 -6.41 10.93
CA TYR A 113 -7.60 -5.30 11.68
C TYR A 113 -7.77 -5.81 13.10
N ALA A 114 -6.90 -5.38 14.01
CA ALA A 114 -6.96 -5.79 15.41
C ALA A 114 -7.33 -4.57 16.27
N PRO A 115 -8.32 -4.66 17.16
CA PRO A 115 -8.59 -3.60 18.12
C PRO A 115 -7.43 -3.53 19.13
N GLU A 116 -6.88 -2.34 19.36
CA GLU A 116 -5.76 -2.11 20.28
C GLU A 116 -5.94 -0.77 21.00
N ALA A 117 -6.20 -0.81 22.31
CA ALA A 117 -6.31 0.36 23.18
C ALA A 117 -7.20 1.51 22.64
N GLY A 118 -8.35 1.17 22.04
CA GLY A 118 -9.29 2.13 21.46
C GLY A 118 -9.00 2.53 20.01
N GLN A 119 -7.87 2.10 19.46
CA GLN A 119 -7.47 2.30 18.06
C GLN A 119 -7.53 0.97 17.29
N ILE A 120 -7.29 1.02 15.98
CA ILE A 120 -7.21 -0.16 15.13
C ILE A 120 -5.77 -0.32 14.65
N ARG A 121 -5.14 -1.43 15.02
CA ARG A 121 -3.92 -1.87 14.37
C ARG A 121 -4.27 -2.48 13.02
N PHE A 122 -3.95 -1.76 11.95
CA PHE A 122 -4.18 -2.18 10.58
C PHE A 122 -2.85 -2.58 9.93
N LEU A 123 -2.76 -3.84 9.49
CA LEU A 123 -1.55 -4.37 8.86
C LEU A 123 -1.86 -5.14 7.59
N THR A 124 -0.85 -5.21 6.73
CA THR A 124 -0.81 -6.09 5.57
C THR A 124 0.45 -6.93 5.58
N GLY A 125 0.27 -8.20 5.24
CA GLY A 125 1.35 -9.09 4.86
C GLY A 125 1.10 -9.62 3.46
N TYR A 126 2.07 -9.53 2.56
CA TYR A 126 1.94 -10.15 1.25
C TYR A 126 3.28 -10.56 0.65
N ASP A 127 3.24 -11.58 -0.19
CA ASP A 127 4.38 -12.08 -0.95
C ASP A 127 3.97 -12.30 -2.40
N TYR A 128 4.93 -12.18 -3.30
CA TYR A 128 4.66 -12.35 -4.72
C TYR A 128 5.86 -12.97 -5.43
N ARG A 129 5.57 -13.62 -6.55
CA ARG A 129 6.56 -14.05 -7.53
C ARG A 129 6.82 -12.90 -8.49
N THR A 130 8.10 -12.60 -8.68
CA THR A 130 8.55 -11.69 -9.75
C THR A 130 8.92 -12.49 -11.01
N TRP A 131 9.46 -11.80 -12.02
CA TRP A 131 9.98 -12.44 -13.24
C TRP A 131 11.02 -13.53 -12.93
N PRO A 132 11.13 -14.55 -13.80
CA PRO A 132 12.13 -15.59 -13.63
C PRO A 132 13.56 -15.05 -13.82
N GLY A 133 14.54 -15.77 -13.25
CA GLY A 133 15.95 -15.49 -13.45
C GLY A 133 16.63 -14.67 -12.33
N PRO A 134 17.97 -14.73 -12.23
CA PRO A 134 18.72 -14.11 -11.14
C PRO A 134 18.73 -12.58 -11.20
N ALA A 135 18.75 -11.99 -12.39
CA ALA A 135 18.71 -10.53 -12.57
C ALA A 135 17.39 -9.94 -12.05
N ALA A 136 16.25 -10.55 -12.42
CA ALA A 136 14.94 -10.18 -11.92
C ALA A 136 14.86 -10.28 -10.39
N ARG A 137 15.41 -11.34 -9.78
CA ARG A 137 15.46 -11.47 -8.31
C ARG A 137 16.28 -10.36 -7.63
N ARG A 138 17.38 -9.93 -8.24
CA ARG A 138 18.19 -8.80 -7.73
C ARG A 138 17.43 -7.49 -7.85
N LEU A 139 16.86 -7.23 -9.04
CA LEU A 139 16.02 -6.05 -9.29
C LEU A 139 14.85 -5.98 -8.30
N ASP A 140 14.20 -7.12 -8.07
CA ASP A 140 13.09 -7.22 -7.13
C ASP A 140 13.53 -6.89 -5.70
N ARG A 141 14.60 -7.53 -5.23
CA ARG A 141 15.12 -7.35 -3.88
C ARG A 141 15.53 -5.91 -3.59
N TYR A 142 16.21 -5.25 -4.53
CA TYR A 142 16.86 -3.97 -4.27
C TYR A 142 16.03 -2.76 -4.71
N LEU A 143 15.14 -2.89 -5.69
CA LEU A 143 14.37 -1.76 -6.22
C LEU A 143 12.86 -1.97 -6.10
N ILE A 144 12.31 -3.03 -6.72
CA ILE A 144 10.84 -3.19 -6.81
C ILE A 144 10.25 -3.33 -5.42
N ARG A 145 10.70 -4.31 -4.63
CA ARG A 145 10.09 -4.63 -3.35
C ARG A 145 10.21 -3.50 -2.33
N PRO A 146 11.35 -2.79 -2.20
CA PRO A 146 11.41 -1.55 -1.42
C PRO A 146 10.44 -0.47 -1.90
N CYS A 147 10.32 -0.24 -3.22
CA CYS A 147 9.39 0.73 -3.80
C CYS A 147 7.93 0.36 -3.52
N VAL A 148 7.54 -0.88 -3.73
CA VAL A 148 6.18 -1.37 -3.47
C VAL A 148 5.86 -1.34 -1.97
N GLY A 149 6.82 -1.69 -1.11
CA GLY A 149 6.68 -1.55 0.35
C GLY A 149 6.50 -0.09 0.78
N TRP A 150 7.28 0.84 0.20
CA TRP A 150 7.12 2.28 0.43
C TRP A 150 5.77 2.80 -0.06
N LEU A 151 5.33 2.40 -1.26
CA LEU A 151 4.05 2.80 -1.86
C LEU A 151 2.86 2.30 -1.03
N THR A 152 2.96 1.07 -0.50
CA THR A 152 1.95 0.50 0.40
C THR A 152 1.87 1.30 1.69
N ALA A 153 3.01 1.62 2.31
CA ALA A 153 3.07 2.44 3.52
C ALA A 153 2.54 3.88 3.29
N TRP A 154 2.88 4.50 2.16
CA TRP A 154 2.34 5.81 1.80
C TRP A 154 0.81 5.76 1.62
N SER A 155 0.30 4.69 1.02
CA SER A 155 -1.14 4.46 0.86
C SER A 155 -1.85 4.24 2.21
N PHE A 156 -1.23 3.51 3.13
CA PHE A 156 -1.76 3.30 4.49
C PHE A 156 -1.85 4.61 5.26
N ASP A 157 -0.86 5.50 5.17
CA ASP A 157 -0.97 6.82 5.82
C ASP A 157 -2.03 7.69 5.14
N ARG A 158 -2.29 7.55 3.82
CA ARG A 158 -3.44 8.23 3.18
C ARG A 158 -4.78 7.72 3.70
N LEU A 159 -4.92 6.41 3.86
CA LEU A 159 -6.10 5.82 4.49
C LEU A 159 -6.27 6.36 5.92
N ARG A 160 -5.20 6.37 6.72
CA ARG A 160 -5.18 6.92 8.08
C ARG A 160 -5.64 8.37 8.12
N LEU A 161 -5.05 9.25 7.30
CA LEU A 161 -5.43 10.66 7.21
C LEU A 161 -6.89 10.87 6.81
N TRP A 162 -7.42 10.01 5.96
CA TRP A 162 -8.83 10.08 5.57
C TRP A 162 -9.76 9.56 6.66
N ALA A 163 -9.39 8.47 7.33
CA ALA A 163 -10.18 7.86 8.39
C ALA A 163 -10.23 8.73 9.65
N GLU A 164 -9.09 9.28 10.08
CA GLU A 164 -8.96 10.05 11.32
C GLU A 164 -9.32 11.53 11.16
N LEU A 165 -8.84 12.18 10.09
CA LEU A 165 -8.90 13.63 9.95
C LEU A 165 -9.87 14.09 8.85
N GLY A 166 -10.53 13.17 8.16
CA GLY A 166 -11.39 13.47 7.02
C GLY A 166 -10.64 14.06 5.81
N VAL A 167 -9.30 14.02 5.80
CA VAL A 167 -8.51 14.52 4.67
C VAL A 167 -8.63 13.54 3.52
N THR A 168 -9.42 13.90 2.51
CA THR A 168 -9.67 13.00 1.38
C THR A 168 -8.36 12.60 0.68
N PRO A 169 -8.30 11.42 0.03
CA PRO A 169 -7.08 10.96 -0.62
C PRO A 169 -6.58 11.90 -1.73
N GLU A 170 -7.48 12.61 -2.40
CA GLU A 170 -7.15 13.59 -3.43
C GLU A 170 -6.53 14.85 -2.80
N ARG A 171 -7.08 15.30 -1.67
CA ARG A 171 -6.53 16.44 -0.91
C ARG A 171 -5.17 16.09 -0.33
N SER A 172 -4.99 14.90 0.23
CA SER A 172 -3.71 14.45 0.79
C SER A 172 -2.63 14.32 -0.30
N ARG A 173 -3.00 13.86 -1.51
CA ARG A 173 -2.12 13.89 -2.69
C ARG A 173 -1.76 15.31 -3.12
N ARG A 174 -2.72 16.24 -3.14
CA ARG A 174 -2.45 17.65 -3.44
C ARG A 174 -1.50 18.27 -2.43
N ASN A 175 -1.71 18.00 -1.13
CA ASN A 175 -0.82 18.47 -0.07
C ASN A 175 0.61 17.95 -0.28
N ALA A 176 0.78 16.66 -0.60
CA ALA A 176 2.09 16.10 -0.91
C ALA A 176 2.77 16.79 -2.10
N GLY A 177 2.00 17.09 -3.16
CA GLY A 177 2.51 17.83 -4.32
C GLY A 177 2.94 19.26 -3.97
N LEU A 178 2.09 20.01 -3.27
CA LEU A 178 2.39 21.37 -2.83
C LEU A 178 3.60 21.42 -1.88
N GLU A 179 3.68 20.47 -0.96
CA GLU A 179 4.80 20.38 -0.03
C GLU A 179 6.11 20.03 -0.76
N LEU A 180 6.08 19.08 -1.71
CA LEU A 180 7.24 18.78 -2.55
C LEU A 180 7.69 20.02 -3.34
N LEU A 181 6.74 20.73 -3.96
CA LEU A 181 7.03 21.96 -4.72
C LEU A 181 7.66 23.03 -3.83
N ALA A 182 7.12 23.27 -2.63
CA ALA A 182 7.66 24.25 -1.70
C ALA A 182 9.08 23.86 -1.24
N ARG A 183 9.28 22.58 -0.89
CA ARG A 183 10.58 22.02 -0.51
C ARG A 183 11.62 22.17 -1.62
N THR A 184 11.25 21.85 -2.86
CA THR A 184 12.12 22.03 -4.03
C THR A 184 12.42 23.50 -4.30
N ALA A 185 11.42 24.40 -4.18
CA ALA A 185 11.60 25.83 -4.38
C ALA A 185 12.60 26.42 -3.38
N VAL A 186 12.58 25.98 -2.11
CA VAL A 186 13.59 26.39 -1.10
C VAL A 186 15.01 25.98 -1.54
N VAL A 187 15.21 24.73 -1.96
CA VAL A 187 16.52 24.25 -2.41
C VAL A 187 17.02 25.03 -3.64
N LEU A 188 16.12 25.27 -4.60
CA LEU A 188 16.45 26.04 -5.81
C LEU A 188 16.75 27.51 -5.51
N ALA A 189 16.02 28.13 -4.57
CA ALA A 189 16.28 29.49 -4.14
C ALA A 189 17.67 29.62 -3.48
N VAL A 190 18.04 28.66 -2.61
CA VAL A 190 19.38 28.62 -2.02
C VAL A 190 20.45 28.42 -3.09
N ALA A 191 20.22 27.53 -4.05
CA ALA A 191 21.14 27.32 -5.16
C ALA A 191 21.35 28.59 -6.01
N ALA A 192 20.26 29.33 -6.27
CA ALA A 192 20.29 30.56 -7.05
C ALA A 192 20.96 31.72 -6.32
N LEU A 193 20.77 31.83 -5.00
CA LEU A 193 21.28 32.95 -4.19
C LEU A 193 22.70 32.72 -3.65
N ALA A 194 23.06 31.48 -3.34
CA ALA A 194 24.30 31.13 -2.64
C ALA A 194 25.16 30.09 -3.39
N GLY A 195 24.73 29.65 -4.57
CA GLY A 195 25.44 28.68 -5.41
C GLY A 195 25.09 27.22 -5.10
N ALA A 196 25.39 26.33 -6.06
CA ALA A 196 24.98 24.93 -6.02
C ALA A 196 25.53 24.15 -4.79
N LEU A 197 26.76 24.46 -4.35
CA LEU A 197 27.34 23.81 -3.17
C LEU A 197 26.60 24.19 -1.88
N ALA A 198 26.13 25.43 -1.76
CA ALA A 198 25.34 25.90 -0.61
C ALA A 198 23.93 25.28 -0.58
N ALA A 199 23.44 24.76 -1.71
CA ALA A 199 22.14 24.08 -1.79
C ALA A 199 22.16 22.66 -1.20
N LEU A 200 23.33 22.03 -1.06
CA LEU A 200 23.46 20.68 -0.49
C LEU A 200 22.97 20.60 0.97
N PRO A 201 23.42 21.45 1.92
CA PRO A 201 22.88 21.45 3.27
C PRO A 201 21.39 21.82 3.31
N ALA A 202 20.91 22.72 2.44
CA ALA A 202 19.50 23.05 2.35
C ALA A 202 18.66 21.84 1.90
N ALA A 203 19.12 21.09 0.88
CA ALA A 203 18.48 19.86 0.43
C ALA A 203 18.43 18.81 1.55
N LEU A 204 19.51 18.64 2.30
CA LEU A 204 19.55 17.72 3.44
C LEU A 204 18.53 18.13 4.52
N LEU A 205 18.53 19.39 4.94
CA LEU A 205 17.58 19.91 5.93
C LEU A 205 16.14 19.71 5.46
N VAL A 206 15.86 20.05 4.21
CA VAL A 206 14.54 19.86 3.58
C VAL A 206 14.12 18.39 3.55
N VAL A 207 15.03 17.42 3.43
CA VAL A 207 14.68 15.99 3.52
C VAL A 207 14.40 15.55 4.96
N LEU A 208 15.14 16.11 5.93
CA LEU A 208 15.02 15.77 7.35
C LEU A 208 13.74 16.34 7.99
N VAL A 209 13.28 17.53 7.56
CA VAL A 209 12.05 18.16 8.05
C VAL A 209 10.86 17.23 7.87
N PRO A 210 10.03 17.01 8.89
CA PRO A 210 8.89 16.11 8.76
C PRO A 210 7.81 16.58 7.81
N PRO A 211 7.19 15.68 7.02
CA PRO A 211 6.01 15.99 6.25
C PRO A 211 4.94 16.59 7.13
N LEU A 212 4.21 17.55 6.58
CA LEU A 212 3.10 18.18 7.29
C LEU A 212 2.10 17.13 7.79
N PRO A 213 1.39 17.39 8.90
CA PRO A 213 0.43 16.43 9.46
C PRO A 213 -0.60 15.93 8.45
N THR A 214 -0.97 16.76 7.47
CA THR A 214 -1.95 16.44 6.41
C THR A 214 -1.33 15.91 5.12
N THR A 215 -0.01 15.69 5.09
CA THR A 215 0.73 15.14 3.96
C THR A 215 1.05 13.68 4.24
N PRO A 216 0.71 12.74 3.33
CA PRO A 216 0.98 11.33 3.51
C PRO A 216 2.49 11.02 3.52
N ALA A 217 2.91 10.18 4.46
CA ALA A 217 4.31 9.86 4.70
C ALA A 217 4.49 8.39 5.05
N ALA A 218 5.10 7.62 4.15
CA ALA A 218 5.39 6.18 4.36
C ALA A 218 6.17 5.88 5.64
N ARG A 219 6.97 6.82 6.13
CA ARG A 219 7.77 6.69 7.36
C ARG A 219 6.94 6.67 8.65
N ARG A 220 5.65 7.02 8.59
CA ARG A 220 4.70 6.88 9.72
C ARG A 220 4.18 5.45 9.88
N CYS A 221 4.49 4.55 8.93
CA CYS A 221 4.12 3.15 8.99
C CYS A 221 5.31 2.28 9.40
N VAL A 222 5.02 1.22 10.15
CA VAL A 222 5.97 0.16 10.49
C VAL A 222 6.10 -0.78 9.30
N ARG A 223 7.33 -1.13 8.92
CA ARG A 223 7.62 -2.00 7.74
C ARG A 223 8.34 -3.30 8.07
N ARG A 224 8.51 -3.59 9.36
CA ARG A 224 9.06 -4.84 9.88
C ARG A 224 8.10 -5.37 10.94
N PRO A 225 7.78 -6.67 10.92
CA PRO A 225 6.85 -7.22 11.90
C PRO A 225 7.44 -7.05 13.30
N PRO A 226 6.70 -6.47 14.27
CA PRO A 226 7.17 -6.32 15.64
C PRO A 226 7.25 -7.68 16.36
N ASP A 227 6.47 -8.66 15.91
CA ASP A 227 6.41 -10.00 16.47
C ASP A 227 6.12 -11.08 15.39
N PRO A 228 6.40 -12.37 15.67
CA PRO A 228 6.18 -13.45 14.71
C PRO A 228 4.72 -13.70 14.31
N ARG A 229 3.73 -13.37 15.17
CA ARG A 229 2.30 -13.57 14.86
C ARG A 229 1.85 -12.55 13.83
N SER A 230 2.29 -11.31 13.97
CA SER A 230 1.99 -10.21 13.04
C SER A 230 2.45 -10.52 11.62
N GLY A 231 3.60 -11.19 11.44
CA GLY A 231 4.10 -11.60 10.12
C GLY A 231 3.52 -12.90 9.54
N ARG A 232 2.82 -13.73 10.34
CA ARG A 232 2.33 -15.05 9.88
C ARG A 232 1.10 -14.87 8.99
N ALA A 233 1.02 -15.52 7.83
CA ALA A 233 -0.19 -15.49 7.01
C ALA A 233 -1.40 -16.18 7.68
N PRO A 234 -2.64 -15.66 7.52
CA PRO A 234 -3.85 -16.29 8.07
C PRO A 234 -4.24 -17.55 7.28
N ALA A 235 -4.93 -18.48 7.94
CA ALA A 235 -5.41 -19.72 7.32
C ALA A 235 -6.35 -19.47 6.13
N ALA A 236 -7.14 -18.38 6.17
CA ALA A 236 -8.03 -17.98 5.07
C ALA A 236 -7.31 -17.87 3.72
N LEU A 237 -6.02 -17.50 3.72
CA LEU A 237 -5.22 -17.40 2.49
C LEU A 237 -4.95 -18.77 1.84
N ALA A 238 -4.87 -19.84 2.64
CA ALA A 238 -4.66 -21.20 2.15
C ALA A 238 -5.91 -21.78 1.48
N LEU A 239 -7.09 -21.28 1.84
CA LEU A 239 -8.39 -21.72 1.31
C LEU A 239 -8.77 -21.07 -0.02
N LEU A 240 -8.07 -20.00 -0.42
CA LEU A 240 -8.31 -19.32 -1.68
C LEU A 240 -7.79 -20.14 -2.87
N ALA A 241 -8.66 -20.36 -3.85
CA ALA A 241 -8.32 -20.92 -5.15
C ALA A 241 -7.28 -20.04 -5.87
N ARG A 242 -6.62 -20.59 -6.88
CA ARG A 242 -5.79 -19.76 -7.77
C ARG A 242 -6.70 -18.86 -8.60
N PRO A 243 -6.28 -17.60 -8.85
CA PRO A 243 -6.98 -16.69 -9.75
C PRO A 243 -7.16 -17.28 -11.15
#